data_AF-A0A7Z0WSY6-F1
#
_entry.id   AF-A0A7Z0WSY6-F1
#
_cell.length_a   1.000
_cell.length_b   1.000
_cell.length_c   1.000
_cell.angle_alpha   90.00
_cell.angle_beta   90.00
_cell.angle_gamma   90.00
#
_symmetry.space_group_name_H-M   'P 1'
#
loop_
_entity.id
_entity.type
_entity.pdbx_description
1 polymer ?
#
loop_
_entity_poly.entity_id
_entity_poly.type
_entity_poly.pdbx_seq_one_letter_code
_entity_poly.pdbx_strand_id
1 'polypeptide(L)'
;MSQKLWAGRFENDITADVLDYTLTTDVDVRLITYDLWQSMAHNLMLGRSGVVSAEHVRAILAALLELAGEHQAGELALRPALEDVHLNLETMVIERAGADAGGRMHTARSRNDQVVTDTRMYLRQQILLLVGELSELVADLCAMAAGELEHIIPGYTHGQPAQPISVAFWRLGHAAAFVRDIDRLRDAYRRINECPLGAGALAGTSFPIDRSMTARLLGFDRPMGNALDATSARDFTQEVAACLAITATHHTRLAEEVVLWNSQEYGLVTVHDSVATGSSIMPQKKNPVVAELARARAGRAYGPLVQLLVMAKSVGLGYSCDLQEDKPLLWQAVDSVRATTRLMHVQVRKMVINHDRGRDICYENFSTATELANHLVAEHDQPFRTAHRITGEIVGELTRQDRTLRDTAEVVRLLAEQGVDTTHDTIAETVSPVVAMRRNTSVGGTAPGPTADVCRDLDAAAKQAAGWCQERQRELDDAHEGLLTQVNEFIAGTRV
;
A
#
# COMPACT_ATOMS: atom_id res chain seq x y z
N MET A 1 41.33 -17.24 -13.41
CA MET A 1 40.61 -16.43 -14.42
C MET A 1 39.20 -17.00 -14.50
N SER A 2 38.20 -16.25 -14.04
CA SER A 2 36.80 -16.68 -14.06
C SER A 2 36.32 -16.71 -15.50
N GLN A 3 36.22 -17.89 -16.13
CA GLN A 3 35.50 -18.03 -17.38
C GLN A 3 34.03 -17.67 -17.11
N LYS A 4 33.59 -16.50 -17.59
CA LYS A 4 32.17 -16.11 -17.52
C LYS A 4 31.33 -17.18 -18.25
N LEU A 5 30.14 -17.51 -17.73
CA LEU A 5 29.32 -18.64 -18.20
C LEU A 5 28.89 -18.56 -19.67
N TRP A 6 28.98 -17.37 -20.30
CA TRP A 6 28.70 -17.14 -21.72
C TRP A 6 29.94 -16.94 -22.60
N ALA A 7 31.16 -17.10 -22.06
CA ALA A 7 32.42 -16.79 -22.74
C ALA A 7 32.67 -17.63 -24.01
N GLY A 8 32.00 -18.77 -24.19
CA GLY A 8 32.25 -19.69 -25.30
C GLY A 8 31.98 -19.14 -26.71
N ARG A 9 31.30 -17.99 -26.84
CA ARG A 9 31.00 -17.33 -28.12
C ARG A 9 31.84 -16.07 -28.39
N PHE A 10 32.43 -15.45 -27.36
CA PHE A 10 33.02 -14.12 -27.48
C PHE A 10 34.54 -14.17 -27.59
N GLU A 11 35.10 -13.44 -28.56
CA GLU A 11 36.55 -13.35 -28.76
C GLU A 11 37.24 -12.38 -27.78
N ASN A 12 36.48 -11.44 -27.21
CA ASN A 12 36.97 -10.42 -26.29
C ASN A 12 36.08 -10.35 -25.04
N ASP A 13 36.66 -9.89 -23.94
CA ASP A 13 35.92 -9.58 -22.72
C ASP A 13 35.05 -8.31 -22.89
N ILE A 14 33.96 -8.26 -22.11
CA ILE A 14 33.14 -7.05 -21.97
C ILE A 14 33.95 -5.92 -21.31
N THR A 15 33.74 -4.67 -21.73
CA THR A 15 34.44 -3.53 -21.12
C THR A 15 33.91 -3.27 -19.70
N ALA A 16 34.74 -2.64 -18.86
CA ALA A 16 34.35 -2.27 -17.50
C ALA A 16 33.11 -1.33 -17.50
N ASP A 17 33.05 -0.38 -18.43
CA ASP A 17 31.92 0.57 -18.53
C ASP A 17 30.59 -0.13 -18.85
N VAL A 18 30.61 -1.17 -19.70
CA VAL A 18 29.39 -1.91 -20.00
C VAL A 18 28.98 -2.79 -18.81
N LEU A 19 29.94 -3.38 -18.09
CA LEU A 19 29.65 -4.13 -16.87
C LEU A 19 29.04 -3.24 -15.79
N ASP A 20 29.56 -2.03 -15.61
CA ASP A 20 29.01 -1.04 -14.67
C ASP A 20 27.60 -0.61 -15.06
N TYR A 21 27.34 -0.48 -16.37
CA TYR A 21 26.04 -0.11 -16.91
C TYR A 21 24.97 -1.21 -16.76
N THR A 22 25.35 -2.50 -16.77
CA THR A 22 24.40 -3.63 -16.70
C THR A 22 24.33 -4.29 -15.32
N LEU A 23 25.17 -3.88 -14.36
CA LEU A 23 25.19 -4.40 -12.99
C LEU A 23 23.87 -4.12 -12.25
N THR A 24 23.33 -5.13 -11.58
CA THR A 24 22.10 -5.01 -10.78
C THR A 24 22.26 -5.48 -9.32
N THR A 25 23.47 -5.83 -8.88
CA THR A 25 23.71 -6.43 -7.55
C THR A 25 23.14 -5.64 -6.37
N ASP A 26 23.17 -4.30 -6.42
CA ASP A 26 22.67 -3.44 -5.34
C ASP A 26 21.14 -3.51 -5.17
N VAL A 27 20.44 -3.82 -6.26
CA VAL A 27 18.97 -3.96 -6.29
C VAL A 27 18.59 -5.41 -6.02
N ASP A 28 19.33 -6.35 -6.62
CA ASP A 28 19.03 -7.77 -6.58
C ASP A 28 19.46 -8.45 -5.26
N VAL A 29 20.22 -7.78 -4.39
CA VAL A 29 20.47 -8.26 -3.02
C VAL A 29 19.16 -8.57 -2.26
N ARG A 30 18.07 -7.87 -2.60
CA ARG A 30 16.74 -8.14 -2.03
C ARG A 30 16.08 -9.41 -2.54
N LEU A 31 16.63 -10.00 -3.60
CA LEU A 31 16.12 -11.21 -4.25
C LEU A 31 16.82 -12.49 -3.79
N ILE A 32 17.92 -12.40 -3.03
CA ILE A 32 18.72 -13.58 -2.60
C ILE A 32 17.86 -14.66 -1.94
N THR A 33 16.99 -14.28 -0.99
CA THR A 33 16.10 -15.23 -0.31
C THR A 33 15.19 -15.99 -1.29
N TYR A 34 14.66 -15.28 -2.29
CA TYR A 34 13.75 -15.86 -3.27
C TYR A 34 14.49 -16.72 -4.28
N ASP A 35 15.68 -16.28 -4.74
CA ASP A 35 16.49 -17.05 -5.70
C ASP A 35 16.95 -18.38 -5.10
N LEU A 36 17.38 -18.37 -3.83
CA LEU A 36 17.73 -19.58 -3.09
C LEU A 36 16.54 -20.53 -2.98
N TRP A 37 15.37 -20.01 -2.60
CA TRP A 37 14.14 -20.81 -2.49
C TRP A 37 13.77 -21.42 -3.85
N GLN A 38 13.68 -20.63 -4.93
CA GLN A 38 13.32 -21.17 -6.25
C GLN A 38 14.40 -22.10 -6.82
N SER A 39 15.68 -21.87 -6.53
CA SER A 39 16.77 -22.73 -6.97
C SER A 39 16.72 -24.10 -6.28
N MET A 40 16.35 -24.15 -4.99
CA MET A 40 16.09 -25.42 -4.30
C MET A 40 14.89 -26.15 -4.91
N ALA A 41 13.76 -25.46 -5.10
CA ALA A 41 12.56 -26.05 -5.67
C ALA A 41 12.79 -26.60 -7.08
N HIS A 42 13.50 -25.83 -7.93
CA HIS A 42 13.86 -26.22 -9.29
C HIS A 42 14.73 -27.48 -9.30
N ASN A 43 15.82 -27.50 -8.53
CA ASN A 43 16.75 -28.63 -8.53
C ASN A 43 16.15 -29.89 -7.91
N LEU A 44 15.32 -29.75 -6.86
CA LEU A 44 14.55 -30.87 -6.33
C LEU A 44 13.63 -31.46 -7.40
N MET A 45 12.93 -30.62 -8.17
CA MET A 45 12.09 -31.05 -9.30
C MET A 45 12.93 -31.76 -10.38
N LEU A 46 14.10 -31.22 -10.77
CA LEU A 46 14.98 -31.88 -11.76
C LEU A 46 15.40 -33.29 -11.32
N GLY A 47 15.70 -33.47 -10.03
CA GLY A 47 16.04 -34.77 -9.45
C GLY A 47 14.87 -35.75 -9.47
N ARG A 48 13.65 -35.30 -9.10
CA ARG A 48 12.45 -36.13 -9.14
C ARG A 48 11.99 -36.49 -10.55
N SER A 49 12.18 -35.59 -11.51
CA SER A 49 11.92 -35.85 -12.93
C SER A 49 13.00 -36.72 -13.59
N GLY A 50 14.09 -37.06 -12.89
CA GLY A 50 15.21 -37.83 -13.44
C GLY A 50 16.00 -37.10 -14.53
N VAL A 51 15.84 -35.78 -14.65
CA VAL A 51 16.55 -34.94 -15.62
C VAL A 51 18.01 -34.76 -15.23
N VAL A 52 18.27 -34.65 -13.92
CA VAL A 52 19.62 -34.62 -13.33
C VAL A 52 19.73 -35.78 -12.34
N SER A 53 20.90 -36.43 -12.30
CA SER A 53 21.13 -37.56 -11.39
C SER A 53 20.93 -37.14 -9.93
N ALA A 54 20.40 -38.06 -9.11
CA ALA A 54 20.16 -37.79 -7.70
C ALA A 54 21.45 -37.38 -6.96
N GLU A 55 22.60 -37.94 -7.33
CA GLU A 55 23.91 -37.56 -6.79
C GLU A 55 24.23 -36.08 -7.00
N HIS A 56 24.12 -35.59 -8.25
CA HIS A 56 24.39 -34.19 -8.56
C HIS A 56 23.38 -33.25 -7.90
N VAL A 57 22.10 -33.62 -7.89
CA VAL A 57 21.06 -32.81 -7.22
C VAL A 57 21.32 -32.72 -5.72
N ARG A 58 21.73 -33.80 -5.05
CA ARG A 58 22.10 -33.75 -3.62
C ARG A 58 23.24 -32.76 -3.35
N ALA A 59 24.28 -32.77 -4.18
CA ALA A 59 25.39 -31.83 -4.04
C ALA A 59 24.95 -30.37 -4.23
N ILE A 60 24.11 -30.10 -5.24
CA ILE A 60 23.55 -28.76 -5.49
C ILE A 60 22.68 -28.30 -4.31
N LEU A 61 21.78 -29.16 -3.83
CA LEU A 61 20.86 -28.82 -2.74
C LEU A 61 21.59 -28.56 -1.42
N ALA A 62 22.63 -29.34 -1.11
CA ALA A 62 23.47 -29.10 0.06
C ALA A 62 24.15 -27.73 -0.01
N ALA A 63 24.76 -27.38 -1.15
CA ALA A 63 25.37 -26.06 -1.36
C ALA A 63 24.36 -24.91 -1.24
N LEU A 64 23.13 -25.08 -1.75
CA LEU A 64 22.07 -24.09 -1.61
C LEU A 64 21.62 -23.90 -0.16
N LEU A 65 21.53 -25.00 0.63
CA LEU A 65 21.20 -24.92 2.06
C LEU A 65 22.28 -24.20 2.87
N GLU A 66 23.55 -24.48 2.58
CA GLU A 66 24.68 -23.76 3.18
C GLU A 66 24.59 -22.25 2.88
N LEU A 67 24.37 -21.89 1.62
CA LEU A 67 24.17 -20.50 1.19
C LEU A 67 22.98 -19.82 1.85
N ALA A 68 21.88 -20.54 2.05
CA ALA A 68 20.73 -20.02 2.79
C ALA A 68 21.07 -19.73 4.26
N GLY A 69 21.86 -20.60 4.90
CA GLY A 69 22.38 -20.38 6.25
C GLY A 69 23.29 -19.15 6.34
N GLU A 70 24.23 -19.01 5.39
CA GLU A 70 25.13 -17.84 5.30
C GLU A 70 24.34 -16.54 5.07
N HIS A 71 23.32 -16.56 4.20
CA HIS A 71 22.47 -15.40 3.96
C HIS A 71 21.70 -15.00 5.22
N GLN A 72 21.14 -15.97 5.95
CA GLN A 72 20.43 -15.73 7.20
C GLN A 72 21.37 -15.20 8.31
N ALA A 73 22.64 -15.60 8.31
CA ALA A 73 23.67 -15.09 9.20
C ALA A 73 24.22 -13.70 8.80
N GLY A 74 23.87 -13.20 7.60
CA GLY A 74 24.39 -11.93 7.07
C GLY A 74 25.82 -12.04 6.51
N GLU A 75 26.28 -13.26 6.20
CA GLU A 75 27.64 -13.56 5.75
C GLU A 75 27.75 -13.67 4.22
N LEU A 76 26.62 -13.88 3.52
CA LEU A 76 26.58 -13.95 2.06
C LEU A 76 26.64 -12.54 1.45
N ALA A 77 27.68 -12.29 0.65
CA ALA A 77 27.86 -11.05 -0.11
C ALA A 77 27.95 -11.31 -1.62
N LEU A 78 27.18 -10.56 -2.41
CA LEU A 78 27.26 -10.60 -3.86
C LEU A 78 28.57 -9.94 -4.34
N ARG A 79 29.19 -10.55 -5.35
CA ARG A 79 30.38 -10.05 -6.03
C ARG A 79 29.93 -9.22 -7.25
N PRO A 80 30.19 -7.90 -7.30
CA PRO A 80 29.77 -7.06 -8.44
C PRO A 80 30.31 -7.53 -9.79
N ALA A 81 31.49 -8.17 -9.80
CA ALA A 81 32.07 -8.75 -11.01
C ALA A 81 31.23 -9.87 -11.66
N LEU A 82 30.22 -10.37 -10.94
CA LEU A 82 29.26 -11.38 -11.38
C LEU A 82 27.87 -10.79 -11.70
N GLU A 83 27.77 -9.49 -11.98
CA GLU A 83 26.65 -8.79 -12.62
C GLU A 83 25.32 -8.75 -11.83
N ASP A 84 24.74 -9.90 -11.50
CA ASP A 84 23.43 -10.04 -10.88
C ASP A 84 23.44 -11.08 -9.74
N VAL A 85 22.30 -11.26 -9.05
CA VAL A 85 22.15 -12.26 -7.98
C VAL A 85 22.25 -13.69 -8.50
N HIS A 86 21.77 -13.96 -9.72
CA HIS A 86 21.64 -15.32 -10.26
C HIS A 86 23.00 -15.92 -10.59
N LEU A 87 23.86 -15.17 -11.28
CA LEU A 87 25.22 -15.57 -11.63
C LEU A 87 26.09 -15.67 -10.38
N ASN A 88 25.88 -14.79 -9.40
CA ASN A 88 26.52 -14.89 -8.09
C ASN A 88 26.21 -16.22 -7.41
N LEU A 89 24.93 -16.53 -7.21
CA LEU A 89 24.51 -17.74 -6.52
C LEU A 89 24.89 -19.01 -7.28
N GLU A 90 24.79 -19.02 -8.61
CA GLU A 90 25.25 -20.16 -9.42
C GLU A 90 26.75 -20.38 -9.31
N THR A 91 27.55 -19.32 -9.35
CA THR A 91 29.01 -19.44 -9.20
C THR A 91 29.35 -19.97 -7.79
N MET A 92 28.68 -19.46 -6.77
CA MET A 92 28.82 -19.91 -5.39
C MET A 92 28.41 -21.38 -5.19
N VAL A 93 27.38 -21.86 -5.91
CA VAL A 93 26.99 -23.28 -5.92
C VAL A 93 28.03 -24.11 -6.65
N ILE A 94 28.56 -23.67 -7.80
CA ILE A 94 29.63 -24.37 -8.53
C ILE A 94 30.89 -24.51 -7.66
N GLU A 95 31.27 -23.46 -6.94
CA GLU A 95 32.42 -23.45 -6.02
C GLU A 95 32.29 -24.51 -4.91
N ARG A 96 31.06 -24.77 -4.42
CA ARG A 96 30.76 -25.71 -3.33
C ARG A 96 30.44 -27.13 -3.79
N ALA A 97 29.56 -27.28 -4.78
CA ALA A 97 29.08 -28.55 -5.30
C ALA A 97 30.03 -29.17 -6.34
N GLY A 98 31.02 -28.42 -6.83
CA GLY A 98 31.90 -28.81 -7.92
C GLY A 98 31.32 -28.50 -9.29
N ALA A 99 32.19 -28.32 -10.29
CA ALA A 99 31.81 -27.83 -11.62
C ALA A 99 30.82 -28.74 -12.37
N ASP A 100 30.94 -30.06 -12.25
CA ASP A 100 30.03 -30.99 -12.93
C ASP A 100 28.62 -30.97 -12.32
N ALA A 101 28.50 -31.06 -10.99
CA ALA A 101 27.19 -31.00 -10.33
C ALA A 101 26.59 -29.59 -10.41
N GLY A 102 27.32 -28.56 -9.97
CA GLY A 102 26.86 -27.17 -9.96
C GLY A 102 26.50 -26.66 -11.36
N GLY A 103 27.27 -27.00 -12.39
CA GLY A 103 27.00 -26.61 -13.78
C GLY A 103 25.69 -27.19 -14.35
N ARG A 104 25.09 -28.19 -13.68
CA ARG A 104 23.78 -28.77 -14.06
C ARG A 104 22.60 -28.05 -13.42
N MET A 105 22.80 -27.15 -12.47
CA MET A 105 21.70 -26.54 -11.71
C MET A 105 20.76 -25.68 -12.55
N HIS A 106 21.25 -25.21 -13.70
CA HIS A 106 20.50 -24.36 -14.63
C HIS A 106 19.81 -25.17 -15.75
N THR A 107 19.90 -26.51 -15.71
CA THR A 107 19.22 -27.38 -16.68
C THR A 107 17.71 -27.07 -16.72
N ALA A 108 17.16 -26.91 -17.93
CA ALA A 108 15.75 -26.59 -18.16
C ALA A 108 15.24 -25.27 -17.54
N ARG A 109 16.13 -24.33 -17.22
CA ARG A 109 15.82 -22.99 -16.70
C ARG A 109 16.52 -21.91 -17.52
N SER A 110 16.02 -20.68 -17.47
CA SER A 110 16.69 -19.49 -17.99
C SER A 110 16.76 -18.41 -16.91
N ARG A 111 17.60 -17.39 -17.10
CA ARG A 111 17.53 -16.18 -16.26
C ARG A 111 16.19 -15.46 -16.47
N ASN A 112 15.57 -15.60 -17.65
CA ASN A 112 14.33 -14.92 -18.01
C ASN A 112 13.14 -15.35 -17.16
N ASP A 113 12.94 -16.65 -16.92
CA ASP A 113 11.86 -17.13 -16.04
C ASP A 113 12.27 -17.10 -14.57
N GLN A 114 13.57 -17.27 -14.27
CA GLN A 114 14.13 -17.13 -12.92
C GLN A 114 13.88 -15.72 -12.34
N VAL A 115 14.28 -14.65 -13.05
CA VAL A 115 14.16 -13.27 -12.54
C VAL A 115 12.70 -12.84 -12.33
N VAL A 116 11.79 -13.28 -13.21
CA VAL A 116 10.35 -12.98 -13.07
C VAL A 116 9.75 -13.75 -11.89
N THR A 117 10.24 -14.98 -11.62
CA THR A 117 9.85 -15.76 -10.43
C THR A 117 10.21 -14.99 -9.16
N ASP A 118 11.47 -14.53 -9.03
CA ASP A 118 11.90 -13.78 -7.84
C ASP A 118 11.14 -12.48 -7.66
N THR A 119 10.95 -11.74 -8.74
CA THR A 119 10.20 -10.47 -8.73
C THR A 119 8.77 -10.69 -8.23
N ARG A 120 8.10 -11.74 -8.71
CA ARG A 120 6.73 -12.10 -8.26
C ARG A 120 6.70 -12.53 -6.80
N MET A 121 7.64 -13.38 -6.36
CA MET A 121 7.70 -13.81 -4.96
C MET A 121 7.99 -12.62 -4.02
N TYR A 122 8.88 -11.71 -4.40
CA TYR A 122 9.16 -10.49 -3.66
C TYR A 122 7.90 -9.61 -3.54
N LEU A 123 7.25 -9.28 -4.66
CA LEU A 123 6.06 -8.42 -4.65
C LEU A 123 4.89 -9.07 -3.90
N ARG A 124 4.73 -10.38 -3.99
CA ARG A 124 3.76 -11.15 -3.20
C ARG A 124 3.93 -10.86 -1.72
N GLN A 125 5.16 -10.95 -1.20
CA GLN A 125 5.48 -10.63 0.19
C GLN A 125 5.21 -9.14 0.52
N GLN A 126 5.63 -8.23 -0.37
CA GLN A 126 5.44 -6.79 -0.14
C GLN A 126 3.96 -6.39 -0.08
N ILE A 127 3.11 -7.04 -0.87
CA ILE A 127 1.66 -6.84 -0.84
C ILE A 127 1.08 -7.28 0.50
N LEU A 128 1.42 -8.48 0.99
CA LEU A 128 0.92 -8.97 2.29
C LEU A 128 1.28 -8.01 3.42
N LEU A 129 2.52 -7.51 3.41
CA LEU A 129 3.00 -6.57 4.40
C LEU A 129 2.26 -5.22 4.33
N LEU A 130 2.09 -4.65 3.14
CA LEU A 130 1.38 -3.38 2.98
C LEU A 130 -0.11 -3.52 3.32
N VAL A 131 -0.76 -4.63 2.94
CA VAL A 131 -2.15 -4.90 3.33
C VAL A 131 -2.27 -4.98 4.85
N GLY A 132 -1.35 -5.69 5.53
CA GLY A 132 -1.32 -5.73 7.00
C GLY A 132 -1.17 -4.34 7.64
N GLU A 133 -0.23 -3.53 7.15
CA GLU A 133 0.00 -2.15 7.62
C GLU A 133 -1.23 -1.26 7.41
N LEU A 134 -1.93 -1.39 6.28
CA LEU A 134 -3.18 -0.67 6.01
C LEU A 134 -4.33 -1.18 6.88
N SER A 135 -4.43 -2.48 7.13
CA SER A 135 -5.44 -3.07 8.01
C SER A 135 -5.30 -2.55 9.44
N GLU A 136 -4.08 -2.45 9.95
CA GLU A 136 -3.81 -1.87 11.28
C GLU A 136 -4.19 -0.38 11.33
N LEU A 137 -3.87 0.39 10.30
CA LEU A 137 -4.26 1.79 10.19
C LEU A 137 -5.79 1.96 10.19
N VAL A 138 -6.51 1.17 9.38
CA VAL A 138 -7.98 1.20 9.31
C VAL A 138 -8.60 0.82 10.65
N ALA A 139 -8.10 -0.25 11.29
CA ALA A 139 -8.59 -0.70 12.59
C ALA A 139 -8.44 0.39 13.66
N ASP A 140 -7.29 1.06 13.73
CA ASP A 140 -7.07 2.13 14.70
C ASP A 140 -7.90 3.38 14.39
N LEU A 141 -8.11 3.73 13.12
CA LEU A 141 -9.05 4.80 12.74
C LEU A 141 -10.48 4.49 13.21
N CYS A 142 -10.93 3.23 13.05
CA CYS A 142 -12.24 2.79 13.53
C CYS A 142 -12.33 2.80 15.06
N ALA A 143 -11.31 2.29 15.75
CA ALA A 143 -11.25 2.28 17.22
C ALA A 143 -11.31 3.69 17.81
N MET A 144 -10.59 4.65 17.23
CA MET A 144 -10.66 6.06 17.62
C MET A 144 -12.03 6.68 17.30
N ALA A 145 -12.59 6.38 16.12
CA ALA A 145 -13.90 6.89 15.71
C ALA A 145 -15.02 6.49 16.69
N ALA A 146 -14.98 5.29 17.27
CA ALA A 146 -15.98 4.83 18.23
C ALA A 146 -16.12 5.76 19.46
N GLY A 147 -15.04 6.43 19.88
CA GLY A 147 -15.05 7.39 20.99
C GLY A 147 -15.44 8.82 20.60
N GLU A 148 -15.62 9.11 19.30
CA GLU A 148 -15.77 10.46 18.77
C GLU A 148 -17.02 10.65 17.88
N LEU A 149 -18.05 9.83 18.09
CA LEU A 149 -19.31 9.89 17.34
C LEU A 149 -20.09 11.20 17.53
N GLU A 150 -19.91 11.85 18.68
CA GLU A 150 -20.64 13.06 19.08
C GLU A 150 -19.76 14.32 19.11
N HIS A 151 -18.44 14.16 18.99
CA HIS A 151 -17.52 15.29 18.91
C HIS A 151 -17.61 15.91 17.52
N ILE A 152 -18.03 17.17 17.43
CA ILE A 152 -18.24 17.85 16.16
C ILE A 152 -17.00 18.60 15.68
N ILE A 153 -16.82 18.63 14.37
CA ILE A 153 -15.86 19.46 13.65
C ILE A 153 -16.54 20.03 12.39
N PRO A 154 -16.03 21.13 11.83
CA PRO A 154 -16.50 21.62 10.54
C PRO A 154 -16.10 20.64 9.42
N GLY A 155 -17.07 20.21 8.62
CA GLY A 155 -16.82 19.62 7.31
C GLY A 155 -16.51 20.71 6.30
N TYR A 156 -15.56 20.47 5.40
CA TYR A 156 -15.09 21.48 4.44
C TYR A 156 -15.42 21.12 2.99
N THR A 157 -15.82 22.12 2.22
CA THR A 157 -15.85 22.07 0.74
C THR A 157 -15.23 23.35 0.20
N HIS A 158 -14.39 23.26 -0.84
CA HIS A 158 -13.65 24.41 -1.39
C HIS A 158 -12.82 25.19 -0.35
N GLY A 159 -12.38 24.51 0.72
CA GLY A 159 -11.67 25.15 1.85
C GLY A 159 -12.56 25.98 2.77
N GLN A 160 -13.88 26.01 2.55
CA GLN A 160 -14.86 26.72 3.37
C GLN A 160 -15.61 25.73 4.27
N PRO A 161 -15.93 26.10 5.52
CA PRO A 161 -16.82 25.30 6.34
C PRO A 161 -18.19 25.18 5.67
N ALA A 162 -18.67 23.94 5.53
CA ALA A 162 -19.92 23.62 4.85
C ALA A 162 -20.99 23.22 5.86
N GLN A 163 -20.77 22.14 6.60
CA GLN A 163 -21.71 21.59 7.58
C GLN A 163 -20.96 20.99 8.77
N PRO A 164 -21.56 20.99 9.97
CA PRO A 164 -21.02 20.23 11.10
C PRO A 164 -21.07 18.73 10.83
N ILE A 165 -19.94 18.06 11.03
CA ILE A 165 -19.81 16.60 10.99
C ILE A 165 -19.23 16.10 12.31
N SER A 166 -19.32 14.80 12.57
CA SER A 166 -18.60 14.18 13.68
C SER A 166 -17.15 13.92 13.31
N VAL A 167 -16.26 13.96 14.29
CA VAL A 167 -14.85 13.59 14.13
C VAL A 167 -14.74 12.12 13.70
N ALA A 168 -15.60 11.25 14.24
CA ALA A 168 -15.72 9.87 13.80
C ALA A 168 -16.00 9.77 12.29
N PHE A 169 -16.99 10.51 11.80
CA PHE A 169 -17.33 10.51 10.38
C PHE A 169 -16.14 10.89 9.49
N TRP A 170 -15.37 11.90 9.88
CA TRP A 170 -14.13 12.29 9.19
C TRP A 170 -13.08 11.18 9.16
N ARG A 171 -12.79 10.55 10.31
CA ARG A 171 -11.82 9.42 10.38
C ARG A 171 -12.23 8.26 9.49
N LEU A 172 -13.51 7.91 9.52
CA LEU A 172 -14.06 6.81 8.73
C LEU A 172 -14.05 7.12 7.23
N GLY A 173 -14.15 8.40 6.84
CA GLY A 173 -13.94 8.83 5.45
C GLY A 173 -12.57 8.44 4.90
N HIS A 174 -11.51 8.61 5.70
CA HIS A 174 -10.15 8.15 5.34
C HIS A 174 -10.00 6.64 5.42
N ALA A 175 -10.55 6.00 6.47
CA ALA A 175 -10.53 4.55 6.61
C ALA A 175 -11.18 3.84 5.41
N ALA A 176 -12.31 4.35 4.93
CA ALA A 176 -13.00 3.83 3.74
C ALA A 176 -12.13 3.91 2.47
N ALA A 177 -11.25 4.91 2.35
CA ALA A 177 -10.32 5.01 1.24
C ALA A 177 -9.26 3.91 1.28
N PHE A 178 -8.66 3.67 2.45
CA PHE A 178 -7.65 2.62 2.63
C PHE A 178 -8.23 1.20 2.50
N VAL A 179 -9.49 0.96 2.89
CA VAL A 179 -10.15 -0.33 2.62
C VAL A 179 -10.23 -0.63 1.13
N ARG A 180 -10.54 0.37 0.29
CA ARG A 180 -10.51 0.18 -1.17
C ARG A 180 -9.10 -0.08 -1.70
N ASP A 181 -8.06 0.44 -1.05
CA ASP A 181 -6.67 0.16 -1.44
C ASP A 181 -6.26 -1.27 -1.08
N ILE A 182 -6.68 -1.74 0.10
CA ILE A 182 -6.55 -3.14 0.51
C ILE A 182 -7.17 -4.07 -0.53
N ASP A 183 -8.38 -3.79 -0.99
CA ASP A 183 -9.05 -4.63 -1.99
C ASP A 183 -8.30 -4.67 -3.33
N ARG A 184 -7.78 -3.53 -3.81
CA ARG A 184 -6.95 -3.49 -5.02
C ARG A 184 -5.67 -4.31 -4.88
N LEU A 185 -5.01 -4.23 -3.73
CA LEU A 185 -3.79 -4.99 -3.45
C LEU A 185 -4.08 -6.50 -3.38
N ARG A 186 -5.19 -6.91 -2.77
CA ARG A 186 -5.65 -8.31 -2.74
C ARG A 186 -6.00 -8.82 -4.13
N ASP A 187 -6.61 -7.99 -4.96
CA ASP A 187 -6.87 -8.34 -6.35
C ASP A 187 -5.56 -8.54 -7.12
N ALA A 188 -4.60 -7.60 -7.00
CA ALA A 188 -3.29 -7.68 -7.64
C ALA A 188 -2.50 -8.92 -7.19
N TYR A 189 -2.59 -9.29 -5.91
CA TYR A 189 -1.97 -10.50 -5.36
C TYR A 189 -2.35 -11.75 -6.17
N ARG A 190 -3.63 -11.90 -6.56
CA ARG A 190 -4.10 -13.08 -7.30
C ARG A 190 -3.37 -13.26 -8.64
N ARG A 191 -3.04 -12.17 -9.33
CA ARG A 191 -2.31 -12.19 -10.61
C ARG A 191 -0.81 -12.34 -10.41
N ILE A 192 -0.28 -11.86 -9.30
CA ILE A 192 1.12 -12.03 -8.92
C ILE A 192 1.42 -13.48 -8.56
N ASN A 193 0.47 -14.15 -7.90
CA ASN A 193 0.63 -15.51 -7.37
C ASN A 193 0.51 -16.63 -8.43
N GLU A 194 0.96 -16.37 -9.65
CA GLU A 194 1.14 -17.37 -10.72
C GLU A 194 2.63 -17.56 -11.03
N CYS A 195 3.08 -18.82 -11.08
CA CYS A 195 4.48 -19.20 -11.21
C CYS A 195 4.96 -19.16 -12.67
N PRO A 196 5.96 -18.34 -13.03
CA PRO A 196 6.51 -18.31 -14.38
C PRO A 196 7.53 -19.44 -14.63
N LEU A 197 8.17 -19.96 -13.58
CA LEU A 197 9.26 -20.93 -13.65
C LEU A 197 8.92 -22.17 -14.52
N GLY A 198 9.89 -22.58 -15.32
CA GLY A 198 9.75 -23.64 -16.33
C GLY A 198 9.31 -23.12 -17.71
N ALA A 199 9.16 -21.80 -17.87
CA ALA A 199 9.01 -21.14 -19.17
C ALA A 199 10.34 -21.08 -19.94
N GLY A 200 11.47 -21.35 -19.27
CA GLY A 200 12.80 -21.30 -19.86
C GLY A 200 13.07 -19.90 -20.43
N ALA A 201 13.74 -19.84 -21.58
CA ALA A 201 14.05 -18.55 -22.20
C ALA A 201 12.80 -17.81 -22.72
N LEU A 202 11.84 -18.55 -23.30
CA LEU A 202 10.57 -18.01 -23.83
C LEU A 202 9.60 -19.12 -24.31
N ALA A 203 10.10 -20.32 -24.63
CA ALA A 203 9.32 -21.36 -25.33
C ALA A 203 9.00 -22.58 -24.45
N GLY A 204 9.33 -22.54 -23.16
CA GLY A 204 9.36 -23.70 -22.29
C GLY A 204 10.66 -24.49 -22.49
N THR A 205 10.57 -25.81 -22.34
CA THR A 205 11.71 -26.72 -22.39
C THR A 205 11.33 -28.08 -22.98
N SER A 206 12.29 -28.75 -23.62
CA SER A 206 12.12 -30.12 -24.12
C SER A 206 12.33 -31.19 -23.04
N PHE A 207 12.77 -30.80 -21.84
CA PHE A 207 12.91 -31.71 -20.71
C PHE A 207 11.55 -31.98 -20.04
N PRO A 208 11.30 -33.20 -19.52
CA PRO A 208 10.05 -33.56 -18.86
C PRO A 208 9.97 -33.00 -17.42
N ILE A 209 9.90 -31.67 -17.29
CA ILE A 209 9.79 -30.98 -16.00
C ILE A 209 8.35 -30.96 -15.47
N ASP A 210 8.19 -30.89 -14.13
CA ASP A 210 6.89 -30.70 -13.48
C ASP A 210 6.74 -29.26 -12.95
N ARG A 211 6.14 -28.39 -13.77
CA ARG A 211 5.88 -26.99 -13.37
C ARG A 211 4.87 -26.88 -12.21
N SER A 212 3.98 -27.85 -12.07
CA SER A 212 2.98 -27.86 -10.98
C SER A 212 3.65 -28.17 -9.65
N MET A 213 4.62 -29.09 -9.63
CA MET A 213 5.46 -29.33 -8.46
C MET A 213 6.21 -28.07 -8.04
N THR A 214 6.90 -27.41 -8.96
CA THR A 214 7.68 -26.21 -8.63
C THR A 214 6.78 -25.06 -8.16
N ALA A 215 5.61 -24.86 -8.78
CA ALA A 215 4.64 -23.85 -8.33
C ALA A 215 4.18 -24.10 -6.88
N ARG A 216 3.82 -25.35 -6.52
CA ARG A 216 3.43 -25.72 -5.15
C ARG A 216 4.55 -25.50 -4.13
N LEU A 217 5.78 -25.91 -4.46
CA LEU A 217 6.95 -25.75 -3.58
C LEU A 217 7.31 -24.28 -3.32
N LEU A 218 6.84 -23.36 -4.16
CA LEU A 218 7.07 -21.91 -4.04
C LEU A 218 5.83 -21.16 -3.56
N GLY A 219 4.77 -21.86 -3.14
CA GLY A 219 3.53 -21.27 -2.65
C GLY A 219 2.71 -20.50 -3.70
N PHE A 220 2.94 -20.77 -4.99
CA PHE A 220 2.11 -20.23 -6.07
C PHE A 220 0.83 -21.05 -6.26
N ASP A 221 -0.25 -20.40 -6.68
CA ASP A 221 -1.54 -21.07 -6.89
C ASP A 221 -1.51 -22.01 -8.12
N ARG A 222 -0.75 -21.61 -9.15
CA ARG A 222 -0.63 -22.36 -10.41
C ARG A 222 0.55 -21.88 -11.26
N PRO A 223 1.02 -22.67 -12.24
CA PRO A 223 1.88 -22.18 -13.30
C PRO A 223 1.16 -21.18 -14.21
N MET A 224 1.89 -20.19 -14.72
CA MET A 224 1.41 -19.34 -15.81
C MET A 224 1.17 -20.17 -17.08
N GLY A 225 0.08 -19.85 -17.79
CA GLY A 225 -0.44 -20.66 -18.88
C GLY A 225 0.35 -20.61 -20.20
N ASN A 226 1.17 -19.58 -20.42
CA ASN A 226 1.95 -19.41 -21.65
C ASN A 226 3.40 -19.02 -21.32
N ALA A 227 4.37 -19.73 -21.89
CA ALA A 227 5.79 -19.54 -21.59
C ALA A 227 6.35 -18.21 -22.13
N LEU A 228 5.86 -17.76 -23.29
CA LEU A 228 6.27 -16.49 -23.87
C LEU A 228 5.77 -15.35 -23.00
N ASP A 229 4.51 -15.39 -22.60
CA ASP A 229 3.93 -14.43 -21.66
C ASP A 229 4.66 -14.42 -20.31
N ALA A 230 4.93 -15.61 -19.73
CA ALA A 230 5.58 -15.76 -18.43
C ALA A 230 6.95 -15.07 -18.32
N THR A 231 7.67 -14.95 -19.44
CA THR A 231 8.99 -14.28 -19.49
C THR A 231 8.91 -12.82 -19.95
N SER A 232 7.82 -12.43 -20.63
CA SER A 232 7.63 -11.09 -21.20
C SER A 232 6.84 -10.15 -20.28
N ALA A 233 5.85 -10.68 -19.57
CA ALA A 233 4.85 -9.88 -18.88
C ALA A 233 5.48 -9.01 -17.79
N ARG A 234 5.06 -7.73 -17.75
CA ARG A 234 5.35 -6.76 -16.67
C ARG A 234 4.11 -5.99 -16.22
N ASP A 235 2.94 -6.37 -16.68
CA ASP A 235 1.66 -5.80 -16.25
C ASP A 235 1.47 -5.88 -14.72
N PHE A 236 1.90 -6.98 -14.08
CA PHE A 236 1.85 -7.13 -12.63
C PHE A 236 2.70 -6.07 -11.90
N THR A 237 3.83 -5.64 -12.47
CA THR A 237 4.66 -4.57 -11.88
C THR A 237 3.98 -3.21 -11.99
N GLN A 238 3.33 -2.94 -13.13
CA GLN A 238 2.58 -1.71 -13.38
C GLN A 238 1.33 -1.63 -12.50
N GLU A 239 0.63 -2.75 -12.34
CA GLU A 239 -0.55 -2.86 -11.49
C GLU A 239 -0.21 -2.58 -10.02
N VAL A 240 0.89 -3.16 -9.51
CA VAL A 240 1.35 -2.85 -8.15
C VAL A 240 1.76 -1.39 -8.03
N ALA A 241 2.51 -0.86 -8.99
CA ALA A 241 2.87 0.57 -8.99
C ALA A 241 1.63 1.47 -8.99
N ALA A 242 0.57 1.10 -9.70
CA ALA A 242 -0.70 1.81 -9.70
C ALA A 242 -1.39 1.75 -8.33
N CYS A 243 -1.42 0.58 -7.69
CA CYS A 243 -1.94 0.41 -6.34
C CYS A 243 -1.18 1.27 -5.32
N LEU A 244 0.16 1.30 -5.41
CA LEU A 244 1.03 2.12 -4.57
C LEU A 244 0.79 3.63 -4.78
N ALA A 245 0.63 4.07 -6.03
CA ALA A 245 0.32 5.46 -6.36
C ALA A 245 -1.05 5.89 -5.81
N ILE A 246 -2.08 5.06 -5.95
CA ILE A 246 -3.41 5.36 -5.40
C ILE A 246 -3.36 5.42 -3.87
N THR A 247 -2.67 4.48 -3.24
CA THR A 247 -2.47 4.47 -1.77
C THR A 247 -1.74 5.74 -1.31
N ALA A 248 -0.69 6.14 -2.02
CA ALA A 248 0.03 7.38 -1.74
C ALA A 248 -0.88 8.62 -1.85
N THR A 249 -1.81 8.64 -2.82
CA THR A 249 -2.81 9.71 -2.97
C THR A 249 -3.72 9.82 -1.73
N HIS A 250 -4.16 8.70 -1.16
CA HIS A 250 -4.99 8.74 0.04
C HIS A 250 -4.19 9.23 1.26
N HIS A 251 -2.92 8.84 1.38
CA HIS A 251 -2.02 9.41 2.38
C HIS A 251 -1.82 10.91 2.21
N THR A 252 -1.67 11.43 0.98
CA THR A 252 -1.47 12.88 0.77
C THR A 252 -2.70 13.69 1.16
N ARG A 253 -3.91 13.17 0.94
CA ARG A 253 -5.16 13.83 1.34
C ARG A 253 -5.26 13.97 2.86
N LEU A 254 -5.03 12.87 3.59
CA LEU A 254 -4.99 12.89 5.05
C LEU A 254 -3.87 13.80 5.58
N ALA A 255 -2.69 13.71 4.98
CA ALA A 255 -1.54 14.53 5.36
C ALA A 255 -1.81 16.03 5.15
N GLU A 256 -2.49 16.41 4.07
CA GLU A 256 -2.85 17.82 3.84
C GLU A 256 -3.75 18.37 4.94
N GLU A 257 -4.75 17.60 5.36
CA GLU A 257 -5.61 18.00 6.47
C GLU A 257 -4.83 18.09 7.78
N VAL A 258 -3.90 17.16 8.07
CA VAL A 258 -3.02 17.27 9.25
C VAL A 258 -2.17 18.54 9.19
N VAL A 259 -1.59 18.88 8.04
CA VAL A 259 -0.78 20.10 7.87
C VAL A 259 -1.62 21.35 8.09
N LEU A 260 -2.78 21.45 7.44
CA LEU A 260 -3.67 22.60 7.55
C LEU A 260 -4.25 22.74 8.95
N TRP A 261 -4.72 21.65 9.55
CA TRP A 261 -5.38 21.67 10.85
C TRP A 261 -4.41 21.90 12.01
N ASN A 262 -3.12 21.59 11.83
CA ASN A 262 -2.06 21.91 12.78
C ASN A 262 -1.55 23.35 12.68
N SER A 263 -1.98 24.13 11.69
CA SER A 263 -1.66 25.56 11.62
C SER A 263 -2.24 26.32 12.82
N GLN A 264 -1.67 27.48 13.12
CA GLN A 264 -2.15 28.33 14.21
C GLN A 264 -3.55 28.88 13.92
N GLU A 265 -3.85 29.14 12.65
CA GLU A 265 -5.11 29.70 12.17
C GLU A 265 -6.28 28.71 12.35
N TYR A 266 -6.05 27.43 12.06
CA TYR A 266 -7.05 26.38 12.29
C TYR A 266 -7.06 25.95 13.76
N GLY A 267 -5.90 25.54 14.29
CA GLY A 267 -5.75 25.04 15.66
C GLY A 267 -6.60 23.80 15.98
N LEU A 268 -7.00 23.05 14.95
CA LEU A 268 -7.90 21.89 15.05
C LEU A 268 -7.16 20.62 15.45
N VAL A 269 -5.90 20.48 15.05
CA VAL A 269 -5.05 19.33 15.36
C VAL A 269 -3.77 19.81 16.03
N THR A 270 -3.26 19.03 16.98
CA THR A 270 -1.90 19.15 17.48
C THR A 270 -1.16 17.84 17.21
N VAL A 271 -0.14 17.88 16.37
CA VAL A 271 0.73 16.71 16.15
C VAL A 271 1.52 16.35 17.41
N HIS A 272 1.86 15.09 17.61
CA HIS A 272 2.63 14.65 18.78
C HIS A 272 4.14 14.90 18.60
N ASP A 273 4.87 15.13 19.69
CA ASP A 273 6.30 15.47 19.66
C ASP A 273 7.14 14.40 18.96
N SER A 274 6.80 13.12 19.13
CA SER A 274 7.53 12.00 18.51
C SER A 274 7.40 11.92 16.98
N VAL A 275 6.51 12.70 16.36
CA VAL A 275 6.29 12.75 14.90
C VAL A 275 6.39 14.18 14.36
N ALA A 276 6.84 15.11 15.19
CA ALA A 276 7.05 16.50 14.85
C ALA A 276 8.54 16.87 14.90
N THR A 277 8.89 18.00 14.31
CA THR A 277 10.20 18.62 14.54
C THR A 277 10.04 20.06 15.00
N GLY A 278 11.00 20.53 15.79
CA GLY A 278 11.13 21.94 16.14
C GLY A 278 11.75 22.78 15.02
N SER A 279 11.94 24.07 15.26
CA SER A 279 12.80 24.93 14.45
C SER A 279 14.09 25.22 15.19
N SER A 280 15.21 25.34 14.46
CA SER A 280 16.51 25.74 15.03
C SER A 280 16.55 27.19 15.51
N ILE A 281 15.61 28.05 15.09
CA ILE A 281 15.59 29.48 15.41
C ILE A 281 14.29 29.91 16.14
N MET A 282 13.17 29.23 15.88
CA MET A 282 11.85 29.59 16.44
C MET A 282 11.40 28.56 17.49
N PRO A 283 11.48 28.88 18.80
CA PRO A 283 11.20 27.92 19.87
C PRO A 283 9.74 27.47 19.95
N GLN A 284 8.80 28.25 19.41
CA GLN A 284 7.37 27.93 19.40
C GLN A 284 6.96 26.95 18.29
N LYS A 285 7.85 26.66 17.32
CA LYS A 285 7.48 25.96 16.08
C LYS A 285 7.37 24.44 16.30
N LYS A 286 6.22 23.87 15.93
CA LYS A 286 5.98 22.41 15.90
C LYS A 286 5.55 21.97 14.50
N ASN A 287 6.50 21.48 13.71
CA ASN A 287 6.30 21.19 12.29
C ASN A 287 5.76 19.77 12.08
N PRO A 288 4.67 19.58 11.30
CA PRO A 288 4.09 18.27 10.98
C PRO A 288 4.87 17.54 9.87
N VAL A 289 6.18 17.33 10.08
CA VAL A 289 7.10 16.88 9.02
C VAL A 289 6.75 15.52 8.41
N VAL A 290 6.12 14.61 9.17
CA VAL A 290 5.68 13.33 8.65
C VAL A 290 4.62 13.53 7.57
N ALA A 291 3.64 14.42 7.81
CA ALA A 291 2.60 14.74 6.85
C ALA A 291 3.14 15.50 5.63
N GLU A 292 4.04 16.47 5.84
CA GLU A 292 4.71 17.19 4.75
C GLU A 292 5.51 16.23 3.85
N LEU A 293 6.28 15.31 4.46
CA LEU A 293 7.04 14.31 3.73
C LEU A 293 6.14 13.26 3.08
N ALA A 294 5.01 12.88 3.68
CA ALA A 294 4.03 11.98 3.05
C ALA A 294 3.52 12.57 1.73
N ARG A 295 3.19 13.87 1.73
CA ARG A 295 2.81 14.60 0.51
C ARG A 295 3.92 14.60 -0.54
N ALA A 296 5.14 14.96 -0.16
CA ALA A 296 6.27 15.02 -1.09
C ALA A 296 6.66 13.63 -1.63
N ARG A 297 6.65 12.61 -0.77
CA ARG A 297 7.05 11.24 -1.09
C ARG A 297 6.03 10.51 -1.96
N ALA A 298 4.82 11.03 -2.14
CA ALA A 298 3.91 10.51 -3.16
C ALA A 298 4.51 10.57 -4.58
N GLY A 299 5.40 11.53 -4.85
CA GLY A 299 6.18 11.56 -6.09
C GLY A 299 7.05 10.31 -6.31
N ARG A 300 7.51 9.66 -5.23
CA ARG A 300 8.25 8.39 -5.28
C ARG A 300 7.36 7.17 -5.56
N ALA A 301 6.05 7.33 -5.62
CA ALA A 301 5.11 6.32 -6.10
C ALA A 301 4.61 6.66 -7.51
N TYR A 302 4.32 7.94 -7.78
CA TYR A 302 3.81 8.40 -9.07
C TYR A 302 4.87 8.28 -10.18
N GLY A 303 6.11 8.66 -9.88
CA GLY A 303 7.23 8.59 -10.82
C GLY A 303 7.46 7.17 -11.34
N PRO A 304 7.68 6.18 -10.45
CA PRO A 304 7.83 4.78 -10.86
C PRO A 304 6.68 4.24 -11.69
N LEU A 305 5.43 4.58 -11.39
CA LEU A 305 4.29 4.16 -12.22
C LEU A 305 4.43 4.65 -13.66
N VAL A 306 4.68 5.96 -13.85
CA VAL A 306 4.84 6.52 -15.19
C VAL A 306 6.06 5.93 -15.90
N GLN A 307 7.17 5.77 -15.19
CA GLN A 307 8.41 5.20 -15.72
C GLN A 307 8.22 3.74 -16.15
N LEU A 308 7.53 2.90 -15.36
CA LEU A 308 7.23 1.51 -15.70
C LEU A 308 6.32 1.41 -16.93
N LEU A 309 5.32 2.29 -17.04
CA LEU A 309 4.46 2.38 -18.23
C LEU A 309 5.27 2.79 -19.46
N VAL A 310 6.19 3.75 -19.32
CA VAL A 310 7.04 4.23 -20.41
C VAL A 310 8.07 3.18 -20.84
N MET A 311 8.68 2.48 -19.88
CA MET A 311 9.67 1.42 -20.10
C MET A 311 9.05 0.26 -20.85
N ALA A 312 7.89 -0.23 -20.41
CA ALA A 312 7.27 -1.39 -21.02
C ALA A 312 6.61 -1.08 -22.37
N LYS A 313 6.33 0.19 -22.68
CA LYS A 313 5.69 0.55 -23.94
C LYS A 313 6.61 0.12 -25.10
N SER A 314 6.01 -0.55 -26.09
CA SER A 314 6.73 -0.98 -27.30
C SER A 314 7.83 -2.03 -27.10
N VAL A 315 7.99 -2.59 -25.89
CA VAL A 315 8.77 -3.82 -25.69
C VAL A 315 7.96 -4.98 -26.27
N GLY A 316 8.54 -5.71 -27.21
CA GLY A 316 7.90 -6.85 -27.87
C GLY A 316 7.74 -8.06 -26.94
N LEU A 317 7.00 -9.07 -27.39
CA LEU A 317 6.98 -10.36 -26.69
C LEU A 317 8.37 -11.01 -26.72
N GLY A 318 8.75 -11.61 -25.61
CA GLY A 318 10.08 -12.08 -25.26
C GLY A 318 10.66 -11.27 -24.10
N TYR A 319 11.78 -11.74 -23.57
CA TYR A 319 12.56 -10.98 -22.61
C TYR A 319 13.47 -9.97 -23.33
N SER A 320 13.50 -8.73 -22.84
CA SER A 320 14.47 -7.71 -23.25
C SER A 320 15.12 -7.09 -22.01
N CYS A 321 16.35 -6.59 -22.16
CA CYS A 321 17.07 -5.94 -21.06
C CYS A 321 16.39 -4.64 -20.61
N ASP A 322 15.54 -4.03 -21.44
CA ASP A 322 14.64 -2.93 -21.04
C ASP A 322 13.88 -3.27 -19.74
N LEU A 323 13.52 -4.55 -19.57
CA LEU A 323 12.77 -5.05 -18.42
C LEU A 323 13.64 -5.26 -17.16
N GLN A 324 14.91 -4.86 -17.15
CA GLN A 324 15.73 -4.80 -15.93
C GLN A 324 15.46 -3.53 -15.12
N GLU A 325 15.00 -2.45 -15.77
CA GLU A 325 14.67 -1.17 -15.14
C GLU A 325 13.40 -1.21 -14.27
N ASP A 326 12.71 -2.35 -14.19
CA ASP A 326 11.48 -2.50 -13.42
C ASP A 326 11.71 -2.46 -11.90
N LYS A 327 12.68 -3.23 -11.39
CA LYS A 327 12.93 -3.45 -9.96
C LYS A 327 13.40 -2.19 -9.22
N PRO A 328 14.41 -1.43 -9.69
CA PRO A 328 14.93 -0.30 -8.92
C PRO A 328 13.83 0.73 -8.61
N LEU A 329 12.99 0.99 -9.62
CA LEU A 329 11.86 1.92 -9.56
C LEU A 329 10.78 1.40 -8.62
N LEU A 330 10.40 0.14 -8.78
CA LEU A 330 9.34 -0.46 -7.99
C LEU A 330 9.74 -0.62 -6.52
N TRP A 331 11.01 -0.92 -6.22
CA TRP A 331 11.48 -1.13 -4.85
C TRP A 331 11.45 0.21 -4.09
N GLN A 332 11.84 1.29 -4.76
CA GLN A 332 11.73 2.64 -4.21
C GLN A 332 10.27 3.00 -3.90
N ALA A 333 9.33 2.68 -4.80
CA ALA A 333 7.92 2.94 -4.57
C ALA A 333 7.37 2.15 -3.37
N VAL A 334 7.68 0.86 -3.28
CA VAL A 334 7.29 -0.01 -2.17
C VAL A 334 7.80 0.54 -0.84
N ASP A 335 9.11 0.82 -0.74
CA ASP A 335 9.73 1.32 0.49
C ASP A 335 9.10 2.64 0.94
N SER A 336 8.89 3.55 -0.01
CA SER A 336 8.33 4.88 0.26
C SER A 336 6.89 4.79 0.77
N VAL A 337 6.04 4.01 0.12
CA VAL A 337 4.62 3.89 0.50
C VAL A 337 4.48 3.16 1.83
N ARG A 338 5.18 2.05 2.03
CA ARG A 338 5.13 1.31 3.31
C ARG A 338 5.63 2.14 4.49
N ALA A 339 6.76 2.84 4.32
CA ALA A 339 7.25 3.75 5.35
C ALA A 339 6.26 4.88 5.63
N THR A 340 5.61 5.42 4.59
CA THR A 340 4.58 6.45 4.74
C THR A 340 3.36 5.91 5.49
N THR A 341 2.86 4.72 5.15
CA THR A 341 1.74 4.07 5.85
C THR A 341 2.02 3.93 7.34
N ARG A 342 3.19 3.37 7.71
CA ARG A 342 3.58 3.20 9.13
C ARG A 342 3.70 4.52 9.87
N LEU A 343 4.32 5.53 9.27
CA LEU A 343 4.52 6.82 9.93
C LEU A 343 3.21 7.62 10.04
N MET A 344 2.36 7.57 9.00
CA MET A 344 1.02 8.17 9.05
C MET A 344 0.13 7.47 10.07
N HIS A 345 0.27 6.17 10.26
CA HIS A 345 -0.39 5.42 11.34
C HIS A 345 0.01 5.93 12.73
N VAL A 346 1.31 6.11 12.99
CA VAL A 346 1.76 6.73 14.26
C VAL A 346 1.25 8.16 14.39
N GLN A 347 1.26 8.93 13.29
CA GLN A 347 0.77 10.31 13.26
C GLN A 347 -0.70 10.42 13.67
N VAL A 348 -1.60 9.62 13.06
CA VAL A 348 -3.04 9.69 13.38
C VAL A 348 -3.38 9.19 14.77
N ARG A 349 -2.63 8.20 15.29
CA ARG A 349 -2.85 7.65 16.63
C ARG A 349 -2.46 8.62 17.74
N LYS A 350 -1.41 9.41 17.51
CA LYS A 350 -0.84 10.26 18.56
C LYS A 350 -1.27 11.73 18.45
N MET A 351 -1.74 12.17 17.29
CA MET A 351 -2.26 13.53 17.17
C MET A 351 -3.49 13.74 18.04
N VAL A 352 -3.66 14.95 18.55
CA VAL A 352 -4.81 15.34 19.36
C VAL A 352 -5.70 16.26 18.53
N ILE A 353 -6.99 15.94 18.46
CA ILE A 353 -8.00 16.83 17.88
C ILE A 353 -8.54 17.72 18.99
N ASN A 354 -8.58 19.03 18.75
CA ASN A 354 -9.13 20.00 19.69
C ASN A 354 -10.65 20.10 19.49
N HIS A 355 -11.40 19.32 20.28
CA HIS A 355 -12.87 19.26 20.18
C HIS A 355 -13.54 20.60 20.52
N ASP A 356 -13.01 21.36 21.47
CA ASP A 356 -13.56 22.68 21.80
C ASP A 356 -13.40 23.65 20.62
N ARG A 357 -12.21 23.69 20.01
CA ARG A 357 -11.98 24.52 18.82
C ARG A 357 -12.86 24.08 17.65
N GLY A 358 -13.00 22.77 17.44
CA GLY A 358 -13.91 22.21 16.43
C GLY A 358 -15.35 22.65 16.62
N ARG A 359 -15.85 22.57 17.86
CA ARG A 359 -17.19 23.07 18.23
C ARG A 359 -17.32 24.57 17.98
N ASP A 360 -16.35 25.36 18.43
CA ASP A 360 -16.42 26.82 18.33
C ASP A 360 -16.46 27.27 16.87
N ILE A 361 -15.62 26.68 16.00
CA ILE A 361 -15.64 26.98 14.56
C ILE A 361 -17.02 26.71 13.96
N CYS A 362 -17.68 25.60 14.29
CA CYS A 362 -19.04 25.30 13.81
C CYS A 362 -20.08 26.36 14.19
N TYR A 363 -19.91 27.06 15.31
CA TYR A 363 -20.79 28.17 15.70
C TYR A 363 -20.41 29.52 15.07
N GLU A 364 -19.17 29.67 14.60
CA GLU A 364 -18.61 30.92 14.07
C GLU A 364 -18.90 31.13 12.57
N ASN A 365 -19.21 30.08 11.81
CA ASN A 365 -19.10 30.07 10.34
C ASN A 365 -20.41 29.81 9.56
N PHE A 366 -21.56 30.01 10.20
CA PHE A 366 -22.90 29.80 9.60
C PHE A 366 -23.13 28.40 9.00
N SER A 367 -22.32 27.38 9.34
CA SER A 367 -22.40 26.02 8.78
C SER A 367 -23.74 25.30 9.03
N THR A 368 -24.58 25.83 9.93
CA THR A 368 -25.95 25.34 10.19
C THR A 368 -27.04 26.13 9.46
N ALA A 369 -26.71 27.07 8.58
CA ALA A 369 -27.69 27.83 7.81
C ALA A 369 -28.60 26.93 6.97
N THR A 370 -28.08 25.83 6.42
CA THR A 370 -28.90 24.85 5.71
C THR A 370 -29.99 24.26 6.59
N GLU A 371 -29.74 24.06 7.89
CA GLU A 371 -30.76 23.56 8.81
C GLU A 371 -31.86 24.58 9.08
N LEU A 372 -31.53 25.87 9.10
CA LEU A 372 -32.54 26.92 9.16
C LEU A 372 -33.42 26.90 7.91
N ALA A 373 -32.84 26.75 6.73
CA ALA A 373 -33.61 26.61 5.49
C ALA A 373 -34.48 25.33 5.52
N ASN A 374 -33.94 24.20 5.97
CA ASN A 374 -34.68 22.94 6.10
C ASN A 374 -35.85 23.06 7.08
N HIS A 375 -35.68 23.77 8.19
CA HIS A 375 -36.75 24.05 9.15
C HIS A 375 -37.89 24.87 8.53
N LEU A 376 -37.58 25.89 7.72
CA LEU A 376 -38.60 26.66 6.98
C LEU A 376 -39.38 25.80 5.98
N VAL A 377 -38.71 24.83 5.34
CA VAL A 377 -39.40 23.88 4.46
C VAL A 377 -40.31 22.96 5.26
N ALA A 378 -39.79 22.35 6.33
CA ALA A 378 -40.49 21.31 7.07
C ALA A 378 -41.66 21.84 7.92
N GLU A 379 -41.45 22.95 8.65
CA GLU A 379 -42.42 23.45 9.63
C GLU A 379 -43.30 24.59 9.09
N HIS A 380 -42.86 25.26 8.01
CA HIS A 380 -43.56 26.42 7.45
C HIS A 380 -43.97 26.25 5.97
N ASP A 381 -43.85 25.02 5.43
CA ASP A 381 -44.23 24.61 4.07
C ASP A 381 -43.70 25.57 2.97
N GLN A 382 -42.52 26.14 3.19
CA GLN A 382 -41.89 27.02 2.23
C GLN A 382 -41.21 26.20 1.12
N PRO A 383 -41.32 26.58 -0.17
CA PRO A 383 -40.47 26.02 -1.19
C PRO A 383 -38.99 26.24 -0.85
N PHE A 384 -38.13 25.24 -1.05
CA PHE A 384 -36.71 25.31 -0.63
C PHE A 384 -35.98 26.56 -1.17
N ARG A 385 -36.27 27.01 -2.39
CA ARG A 385 -35.67 28.24 -2.94
C ARG A 385 -36.08 29.50 -2.17
N THR A 386 -37.32 29.56 -1.68
CA THR A 386 -37.80 30.64 -0.83
C THR A 386 -37.13 30.58 0.54
N ALA A 387 -37.11 29.40 1.17
CA ALA A 387 -36.43 29.16 2.45
C ALA A 387 -34.93 29.51 2.39
N HIS A 388 -34.25 29.10 1.32
CA HIS A 388 -32.84 29.42 1.07
C HIS A 388 -32.63 30.93 0.90
N ARG A 389 -33.50 31.63 0.15
CA ARG A 389 -33.41 33.10 0.01
C ARG A 389 -33.55 33.80 1.36
N ILE A 390 -34.58 33.45 2.13
CA ILE A 390 -34.84 34.00 3.47
C ILE A 390 -33.63 33.77 4.38
N THR A 391 -33.13 32.54 4.42
CA THR A 391 -31.94 32.17 5.20
C THR A 391 -30.72 32.98 4.77
N GLY A 392 -30.51 33.16 3.46
CA GLY A 392 -29.41 33.96 2.93
C GLY A 392 -29.49 35.44 3.31
N GLU A 393 -30.69 36.02 3.33
CA GLU A 393 -30.93 37.39 3.79
C GLU A 393 -30.60 37.53 5.29
N ILE A 394 -31.02 36.56 6.11
CA ILE A 394 -30.70 36.50 7.55
C ILE A 394 -29.19 36.39 7.79
N VAL A 395 -28.52 35.46 7.10
CA VAL A 395 -27.05 35.32 7.19
C VAL A 395 -26.35 36.62 6.78
N GLY A 396 -26.82 37.26 5.71
CA GLY A 396 -26.27 38.53 5.24
C GLY A 396 -26.48 39.69 6.22
N GLU A 397 -27.59 39.70 6.95
CA GLU A 397 -27.85 40.68 8.02
C GLU A 397 -26.99 40.43 9.24
N LEU A 398 -26.95 39.20 9.76
CA LEU A 398 -26.13 38.83 10.91
C LEU A 398 -24.65 39.11 10.66
N THR A 399 -24.15 38.82 9.45
CA THR A 399 -22.77 39.14 9.05
C THR A 399 -22.49 40.64 9.12
N ARG A 400 -23.44 41.49 8.70
CA ARG A 400 -23.29 42.96 8.78
C ARG A 400 -23.32 43.47 10.23
N GLN A 401 -23.90 42.71 11.15
CA GLN A 401 -23.96 43.01 12.58
C GLN A 401 -22.82 42.37 13.38
N ASP A 402 -21.86 41.67 12.74
CA ASP A 402 -20.82 40.89 13.41
C ASP A 402 -21.38 39.84 14.39
N ARG A 403 -22.47 39.18 13.96
CA ARG A 403 -23.19 38.12 14.69
C ARG A 403 -23.25 36.84 13.87
N THR A 404 -23.58 35.73 14.51
CA THR A 404 -23.81 34.43 13.85
C THR A 404 -25.18 33.87 14.20
N LEU A 405 -25.52 32.68 13.69
CA LEU A 405 -26.75 31.96 14.06
C LEU A 405 -26.82 31.61 15.55
N ARG A 406 -25.73 31.78 16.30
CA ARG A 406 -25.71 31.66 17.76
C ARG A 406 -26.56 32.75 18.45
N ASP A 407 -26.75 33.91 17.82
CA ASP A 407 -27.66 34.94 18.30
C ASP A 407 -29.10 34.63 17.87
N THR A 408 -29.66 33.60 18.50
CA THR A 408 -30.98 33.04 18.21
C THR A 408 -32.11 34.04 18.43
N ALA A 409 -31.95 34.99 19.34
CA ALA A 409 -32.92 36.07 19.55
C ALA A 409 -33.02 36.98 18.32
N GLU A 410 -31.87 37.35 17.74
CA GLU A 410 -31.83 38.14 16.51
C GLU A 410 -32.34 37.33 15.30
N VAL A 411 -32.02 36.04 15.21
CA VAL A 411 -32.57 35.17 14.16
C VAL A 411 -34.09 35.14 14.20
N VAL A 412 -34.70 34.96 15.38
CA VAL A 412 -36.17 34.99 15.55
C VAL A 412 -36.74 36.34 15.14
N ARG A 413 -36.10 37.46 15.53
CA ARG A 413 -36.53 38.81 15.13
C ARG A 413 -36.56 38.98 13.61
N LEU A 414 -35.50 38.54 12.92
CA LEU A 414 -35.39 38.62 11.46
C LEU A 414 -36.38 37.68 10.74
N LEU A 415 -36.63 36.50 11.29
CA LEU A 415 -37.65 35.58 10.79
C LEU A 415 -39.07 36.17 10.89
N ALA A 416 -39.38 36.85 12.00
CA ALA A 416 -40.66 37.53 12.19
C ALA A 416 -40.88 38.64 11.14
N GLU A 417 -39.85 39.38 10.74
CA GLU A 417 -39.91 40.37 9.65
C GLU A 417 -40.25 39.73 8.28
N GLN A 418 -39.93 38.45 8.11
CA GLN A 418 -40.26 37.65 6.92
C GLN A 418 -41.61 36.93 7.05
N GLY A 419 -42.36 37.18 8.13
CA GLY A 419 -43.67 36.57 8.38
C GLY A 419 -43.60 35.14 8.92
N VAL A 420 -42.46 34.72 9.47
CA VAL A 420 -42.26 33.39 10.06
C VAL A 420 -42.35 33.51 11.58
N ASP A 421 -43.37 32.88 12.18
CA ASP A 421 -43.55 32.83 13.64
C ASP A 421 -42.85 31.59 14.23
N THR A 422 -41.91 31.80 15.16
CA THR A 422 -41.12 30.74 15.77
C THR A 422 -40.57 31.19 17.12
N THR A 423 -40.02 30.26 17.91
CA THR A 423 -39.49 30.57 19.24
C THR A 423 -37.97 30.56 19.27
N HIS A 424 -37.41 31.24 20.26
CA HIS A 424 -35.98 31.20 20.56
C HIS A 424 -35.48 29.76 20.71
N ASP A 425 -36.20 28.91 21.44
CA ASP A 425 -35.77 27.54 21.75
C ASP A 425 -35.81 26.65 20.52
N THR A 426 -36.85 26.79 19.68
CA THR A 426 -36.96 26.08 18.39
C THR A 426 -35.78 26.43 17.47
N ILE A 427 -35.42 27.71 17.37
CA ILE A 427 -34.30 28.14 16.54
C ILE A 427 -32.97 27.71 17.15
N ALA A 428 -32.79 27.84 18.47
CA ALA A 428 -31.58 27.40 19.16
C ALA A 428 -31.31 25.92 18.96
N GLU A 429 -32.34 25.07 19.00
CA GLU A 429 -32.22 23.65 18.68
C GLU A 429 -31.90 23.43 17.20
N THR A 430 -32.59 24.13 16.30
CA THR A 430 -32.45 23.97 14.85
C THR A 430 -31.06 24.32 14.35
N VAL A 431 -30.49 25.43 14.82
CA VAL A 431 -29.17 25.92 14.37
C VAL A 431 -28.02 25.39 15.21
N SER A 432 -28.30 24.53 16.20
CA SER A 432 -27.28 23.86 16.99
C SER A 432 -26.47 22.90 16.12
N PRO A 433 -25.13 23.09 16.00
CA PRO A 433 -24.28 22.21 15.21
C PRO A 433 -24.31 20.74 15.61
N VAL A 434 -24.49 20.44 16.90
CA VAL A 434 -24.63 19.06 17.38
C VAL A 434 -25.94 18.45 16.89
N VAL A 435 -27.04 19.20 16.95
CA VAL A 435 -28.35 18.74 16.46
C VAL A 435 -28.32 18.58 14.94
N ALA A 436 -27.73 19.54 14.22
CA ALA A 436 -27.54 19.48 12.77
C ALA A 436 -26.79 18.21 12.35
N MET A 437 -25.67 17.90 13.00
CA MET A 437 -24.91 16.67 12.78
C MET A 437 -25.78 15.42 13.05
N ARG A 438 -26.51 15.39 14.17
CA ARG A 438 -27.39 14.25 14.55
C ARG A 438 -28.56 14.02 13.60
N ARG A 439 -29.06 15.05 12.92
CA ARG A 439 -30.18 14.94 11.97
C ARG A 439 -29.79 14.28 10.64
N ASN A 440 -28.50 14.20 10.32
CA ASN A 440 -28.00 13.57 9.10
C ASN A 440 -27.98 12.03 9.21
N THR A 441 -29.16 11.42 9.29
CA THR A 441 -29.37 9.98 9.56
C THR A 441 -29.49 9.11 8.31
N SER A 442 -29.28 9.68 7.11
CA SER A 442 -29.24 8.91 5.88
C SER A 442 -28.10 7.87 5.90
N VAL A 443 -28.18 6.87 5.02
CA VAL A 443 -27.11 5.85 4.89
C VAL A 443 -25.79 6.56 4.57
N GLY A 444 -24.76 6.28 5.38
CA GLY A 444 -23.46 6.97 5.28
C GLY A 444 -23.49 8.43 5.72
N GLY A 445 -24.52 8.86 6.47
CA GLY A 445 -24.60 10.18 7.07
C GLY A 445 -23.74 10.32 8.34
N THR A 446 -23.48 11.56 8.74
CA THR A 446 -22.58 11.86 9.86
C THR A 446 -23.18 11.61 11.25
N ALA A 447 -24.49 11.34 11.35
CA ALA A 447 -25.13 11.06 12.62
C ALA A 447 -24.52 9.81 13.31
N PRO A 448 -24.57 9.72 14.65
CA PRO A 448 -23.93 8.63 15.40
C PRO A 448 -24.32 7.23 14.93
N GLY A 449 -25.61 7.00 14.60
CA GLY A 449 -26.12 5.71 14.14
C GLY A 449 -25.47 5.23 12.83
N PRO A 450 -25.69 5.92 11.69
CA PRO A 450 -25.07 5.55 10.42
C PRO A 450 -23.54 5.55 10.46
N THR A 451 -22.92 6.46 11.22
CA THR A 451 -21.46 6.48 11.39
C THR A 451 -20.96 5.25 12.14
N ALA A 452 -21.66 4.80 13.19
CA ALA A 452 -21.33 3.56 13.89
C ALA A 452 -21.52 2.33 12.99
N ASP A 453 -22.51 2.33 12.11
CA ASP A 453 -22.72 1.25 11.13
C ASP A 453 -21.53 1.16 10.17
N VAL A 454 -21.11 2.29 9.57
CA VAL A 454 -19.91 2.37 8.73
C VAL A 454 -18.66 1.93 9.50
N CYS A 455 -18.52 2.32 10.76
CA CYS A 455 -17.40 1.91 11.59
C CYS A 455 -17.31 0.38 11.73
N ARG A 456 -18.45 -0.29 11.95
CA ARG A 456 -18.49 -1.76 12.07
C ARG A 456 -18.11 -2.43 10.76
N ASP A 457 -18.60 -1.92 9.63
CA ASP A 457 -18.31 -2.49 8.31
C ASP A 457 -16.83 -2.35 7.94
N LEU A 458 -16.24 -1.19 8.19
CA LEU A 458 -14.82 -0.93 7.91
C LEU A 458 -13.89 -1.72 8.85
N ASP A 459 -14.21 -1.84 10.13
CA ASP A 459 -13.46 -2.66 11.09
C ASP A 459 -13.54 -4.16 10.72
N ALA A 460 -14.71 -4.64 10.29
CA ALA A 460 -14.87 -6.00 9.79
C ALA A 460 -14.02 -6.25 8.53
N ALA A 461 -14.00 -5.31 7.59
CA ALA A 461 -13.16 -5.39 6.39
C ALA A 461 -11.67 -5.42 6.74
N ALA A 462 -11.22 -4.60 7.69
CA ALA A 462 -9.83 -4.60 8.16
C ALA A 462 -9.46 -5.93 8.81
N LYS A 463 -10.32 -6.50 9.66
CA LYS A 463 -10.12 -7.81 10.29
C LYS A 463 -10.08 -8.93 9.27
N GLN A 464 -10.97 -8.90 8.26
CA GLN A 464 -10.96 -9.87 7.18
C GLN A 464 -9.66 -9.81 6.38
N ALA A 465 -9.18 -8.61 6.06
CA ALA A 465 -7.93 -8.41 5.34
C ALA A 465 -6.71 -8.88 6.16
N ALA A 466 -6.67 -8.58 7.47
CA ALA A 466 -5.63 -9.07 8.36
C ALA A 466 -5.63 -10.61 8.46
N GLY A 467 -6.82 -11.22 8.58
CA GLY A 467 -6.97 -12.68 8.58
C GLY A 467 -6.52 -13.31 7.26
N TRP A 468 -6.86 -12.68 6.13
CA TRP A 468 -6.39 -13.09 4.81
C TRP A 468 -4.86 -13.01 4.70
N CYS A 469 -4.22 -11.94 5.21
CA CYS A 469 -2.75 -11.84 5.23
C CYS A 469 -2.12 -12.96 6.06
N GLN A 470 -2.66 -13.25 7.24
CA GLN A 470 -2.14 -14.31 8.11
C GLN A 470 -2.32 -15.70 7.50
N GLU A 471 -3.43 -15.95 6.81
CA GLU A 471 -3.65 -17.20 6.07
C GLU A 471 -2.65 -17.33 4.92
N ARG A 472 -2.52 -16.31 4.06
CA ARG A 472 -1.57 -16.34 2.94
C ARG A 472 -0.13 -16.46 3.42
N GLN A 473 0.26 -15.75 4.47
CA GLN A 473 1.61 -15.87 5.03
C GLN A 473 1.88 -17.30 5.52
N ARG A 474 0.93 -17.90 6.24
CA ARG A 474 1.05 -19.31 6.69
C ARG A 474 1.19 -20.26 5.52
N GLU A 475 0.41 -20.11 4.45
CA GLU A 475 0.57 -20.96 3.25
C GLU A 475 1.96 -20.83 2.60
N LEU A 476 2.54 -19.62 2.61
CA LEU A 476 3.90 -19.39 2.10
C LEU A 476 4.96 -20.02 3.02
N ASP A 477 4.79 -19.85 4.33
CA ASP A 477 5.69 -20.44 5.33
C ASP A 477 5.63 -21.97 5.26
N ASP A 478 4.43 -22.56 5.20
CA ASP A 478 4.20 -24.00 5.03
C ASP A 478 4.83 -24.53 3.73
N ALA A 479 4.73 -23.78 2.62
CA ALA A 479 5.36 -24.15 1.36
C ALA A 479 6.90 -24.12 1.46
N HIS A 480 7.46 -23.13 2.16
CA HIS A 480 8.90 -23.01 2.38
C HIS A 480 9.42 -24.13 3.28
N GLU A 481 8.80 -24.36 4.44
CA GLU A 481 9.14 -25.43 5.37
C GLU A 481 8.97 -26.82 4.73
N GLY A 482 7.89 -27.00 3.96
CA GLY A 482 7.62 -28.21 3.20
C GLY A 482 8.67 -28.47 2.11
N LEU A 483 9.19 -27.42 1.47
CA LEU A 483 10.33 -27.56 0.56
C LEU A 483 11.59 -27.96 1.32
N LEU A 484 11.96 -27.25 2.39
CA LEU A 484 13.17 -27.54 3.17
C LEU A 484 13.17 -28.98 3.71
N THR A 485 12.01 -29.47 4.16
CA THR A 485 11.83 -30.87 4.58
C THR A 485 12.15 -31.82 3.43
N GLN A 486 11.53 -31.63 2.26
CA GLN A 486 11.74 -32.49 1.11
C GLN A 486 13.18 -32.41 0.56
N VAL A 487 13.81 -31.24 0.62
CA VAL A 487 15.23 -31.05 0.27
C VAL A 487 16.12 -31.88 1.18
N ASN A 488 15.93 -31.80 2.50
CA ASN A 488 16.70 -32.57 3.47
C ASN A 488 16.49 -34.09 3.30
N GLU A 489 15.25 -34.54 3.07
CA GLU A 489 14.95 -35.95 2.78
C GLU A 489 15.65 -36.45 1.51
N PHE A 490 15.64 -35.62 0.45
CA PHE A 490 16.32 -35.95 -0.81
C PHE A 490 17.84 -36.05 -0.63
N ILE A 491 18.43 -35.16 0.16
CA ILE A 491 19.86 -35.19 0.55
C ILE A 491 20.18 -36.47 1.35
N ALA A 492 19.34 -36.83 2.31
CA ALA A 492 19.54 -38.02 3.14
C ALA A 492 19.40 -39.35 2.35
N GLY A 493 18.87 -39.31 1.12
CA GLY A 493 18.64 -40.51 0.31
C GLY A 493 17.45 -41.34 0.80
N THR A 494 16.61 -40.78 1.65
CA THR A 494 15.34 -41.38 2.06
C THR A 494 14.44 -41.44 0.82
N ARG A 495 13.99 -42.64 0.43
CA ARG A 495 13.03 -42.78 -0.68
C ARG A 495 11.73 -42.07 -0.28
N VAL A 496 11.39 -41.00 -1.01
CA VAL A 496 10.06 -40.39 -1.03
C VAL A 496 9.37 -40.78 -2.32
#